data_AF-A0AA40AA64-F1
#
_entry.id   AF-A0AA40AA64-F1
#
_cell.length_a   1.000
_cell.length_b   1.000
_cell.length_c   1.000
_cell.angle_alpha   90.00
_cell.angle_beta   90.00
_cell.angle_gamma   90.00
#
_symmetry.space_group_name_H-M   'P 1'
#
loop_
_entity.id
_entity.type
_entity.pdbx_description
1 polymer ?
#
loop_
_entity_poly.entity_id
_entity_poly.type
_entity_poly.pdbx_seq_one_letter_code
_entity_poly.pdbx_strand_id
1 'polypeptide(L)'
;MPRTLYEMYDRILEAVPPQQRLVVRSALHWLAFSVRPLLLEELAEAAAIDPSQPKFDLQSAGLISKEQIVNICGVLVSVTVGKGGQLRWLGDKPQVEKRSLSYYFDRSFTLVSLSHFSVKEYITSKHLREVSMRFFHTSERLAHSYLAQSCLLYLLSVNGGEVAFEISFDEYHLFTYVSQHWMQHWQRAGHGDDTGHPARTILGGFLTMNPDQSQGYANWLNTWNPRALWGLSIYLTWPRRANLTVASLGKKPWQPLYWAAVLGDLPLVRSLVESGADIHAHAPDT
;
A
#
# COMPACT_ATOMS: atom_id res chain seq x y z
N MET A 1 9.57 17.15 -34.06
CA MET A 1 10.04 16.78 -32.70
C MET A 1 9.34 17.69 -31.69
N PRO A 2 9.06 17.24 -30.45
CA PRO A 2 8.52 18.12 -29.40
C PRO A 2 9.52 19.21 -29.04
N ARG A 3 9.02 20.40 -28.70
CA ARG A 3 9.82 21.59 -28.37
C ARG A 3 10.20 21.65 -26.89
N THR A 4 9.47 20.92 -26.04
CA THR A 4 9.72 20.83 -24.59
C THR A 4 9.60 19.38 -24.11
N LEU A 5 10.14 19.10 -22.92
CA LEU A 5 9.97 17.80 -22.25
C LEU A 5 8.49 17.50 -21.96
N TYR A 6 7.68 18.53 -21.69
CA TYR A 6 6.26 18.36 -21.39
C TYR A 6 5.46 17.94 -22.63
N GLU A 7 5.72 18.56 -23.78
CA GLU A 7 5.13 18.12 -25.06
C GLU A 7 5.52 16.68 -25.43
N MET A 8 6.71 16.23 -25.00
CA MET A 8 7.11 14.84 -25.16
C MET A 8 6.28 13.91 -24.28
N TYR A 9 6.08 14.25 -23.01
CA TYR A 9 5.25 13.46 -22.11
C TYR A 9 3.76 13.48 -22.49
N ASP A 10 3.23 14.60 -23.01
CA ASP A 10 1.88 14.68 -23.57
C ASP A 10 1.70 13.58 -24.63
N ARG A 11 2.58 13.53 -25.64
CA ARG A 11 2.51 12.53 -26.71
C ARG A 11 2.63 11.10 -26.20
N ILE A 12 3.52 10.86 -25.23
CA ILE A 12 3.71 9.53 -24.65
C ILE A 12 2.43 9.07 -23.95
N LEU A 13 1.82 9.92 -23.11
CA LEU A 13 0.60 9.57 -22.39
C LEU A 13 -0.65 9.53 -23.28
N GLU A 14 -0.72 10.38 -24.31
CA GLU A 14 -1.82 10.37 -25.29
C GLU A 14 -1.84 9.08 -26.11
N ALA A 15 -0.66 8.54 -26.42
CA ALA A 15 -0.51 7.27 -27.12
C ALA A 15 -0.94 6.05 -26.28
N VAL A 16 -1.11 6.19 -24.97
CA VAL A 16 -1.58 5.10 -24.09
C VAL A 16 -3.05 4.77 -24.43
N PRO A 17 -3.35 3.51 -24.83
CA PRO A 17 -4.70 3.06 -25.10
C PRO A 17 -5.64 3.31 -23.90
N PRO A 18 -6.89 3.77 -24.10
CA PRO A 18 -7.82 4.09 -23.01
C PRO A 18 -7.95 3.00 -21.94
N GLN A 19 -7.94 1.72 -22.33
CA GLN A 19 -8.06 0.56 -21.46
C GLN A 19 -6.84 0.39 -20.52
N GLN A 20 -5.68 0.89 -20.91
CA GLN A 20 -4.42 0.78 -20.16
C GLN A 20 -4.12 2.01 -19.31
N ARG A 21 -4.85 3.12 -19.50
CA ARG A 21 -4.57 4.40 -18.82
C ARG A 21 -4.66 4.28 -17.31
N LEU A 22 -5.63 3.52 -16.79
CA LEU A 22 -5.78 3.30 -15.35
C LEU A 22 -4.53 2.65 -14.75
N VAL A 23 -4.01 1.61 -15.40
CA VAL A 23 -2.81 0.89 -14.98
C VAL A 23 -1.58 1.80 -15.04
N VAL A 24 -1.39 2.54 -16.14
CA VAL A 24 -0.28 3.50 -16.27
C VAL A 24 -0.35 4.56 -15.18
N ARG A 25 -1.53 5.14 -14.97
CA ARG A 25 -1.73 6.15 -13.94
C ARG A 25 -1.40 5.59 -12.56
N SER A 26 -1.89 4.38 -12.23
CA SER A 26 -1.61 3.71 -10.96
C SER A 26 -0.10 3.49 -10.79
N ALA A 27 0.57 2.92 -11.80
CA ALA A 27 2.01 2.68 -11.78
C ALA A 27 2.81 3.98 -11.57
N LEU A 28 2.47 5.07 -12.27
CA LEU A 28 3.14 6.36 -12.11
C LEU A 28 2.94 6.95 -10.71
N HIS A 29 1.75 6.84 -10.11
CA HIS A 29 1.52 7.26 -8.73
C HIS A 29 2.39 6.46 -7.75
N TRP A 30 2.37 5.14 -7.87
CA TRP A 30 3.16 4.26 -7.02
C TRP A 30 4.66 4.56 -7.15
N LEU A 31 5.19 4.67 -8.36
CA LEU A 31 6.60 4.98 -8.58
C LEU A 31 7.00 6.39 -8.11
N ALA A 32 6.10 7.37 -8.17
CA ALA A 32 6.38 8.74 -7.78
C ALA A 32 6.28 8.98 -6.26
N PHE A 33 5.40 8.26 -5.55
CA PHE A 33 5.01 8.58 -4.17
C PHE A 33 5.21 7.44 -3.17
N SER A 34 5.73 6.29 -3.59
CA SER A 34 6.10 5.22 -2.65
C SER A 34 7.17 5.68 -1.67
N VAL A 35 7.11 5.15 -0.45
CA VAL A 35 8.05 5.47 0.65
C VAL A 35 9.45 4.93 0.35
N ARG A 36 9.53 3.83 -0.41
CA ARG A 36 10.76 3.17 -0.85
C ARG A 36 10.66 2.73 -2.31
N PRO A 37 11.78 2.41 -2.98
CA PRO A 37 11.76 1.79 -4.30
C PRO A 37 10.91 0.51 -4.30
N LEU A 38 10.20 0.25 -5.40
CA LEU A 38 9.36 -0.93 -5.57
C LEU A 38 10.07 -2.02 -6.36
N LEU A 39 9.80 -3.27 -6.01
CA LEU A 39 10.11 -4.41 -6.88
C LEU A 39 9.13 -4.43 -8.06
N LEU A 40 9.54 -5.04 -9.16
CA LEU A 40 8.68 -5.19 -10.34
C LEU A 40 7.40 -6.00 -10.02
N GLU A 41 7.54 -7.04 -9.20
CA GLU A 41 6.42 -7.83 -8.66
C GLU A 41 5.42 -6.97 -7.88
N GLU A 42 5.94 -6.12 -6.99
CA GLU A 42 5.13 -5.24 -6.15
C GLU A 42 4.39 -4.21 -6.99
N LEU A 43 5.07 -3.63 -7.99
CA LEU A 43 4.45 -2.67 -8.89
C LEU A 43 3.35 -3.32 -9.74
N ALA A 44 3.53 -4.55 -10.19
CA ALA A 44 2.53 -5.27 -10.99
C ALA A 44 1.20 -5.41 -10.22
N GLU A 45 1.27 -5.84 -8.95
CA GLU A 45 0.09 -5.91 -8.07
C GLU A 45 -0.46 -4.52 -7.75
N ALA A 46 0.41 -3.57 -7.41
CA ALA A 46 0.03 -2.21 -7.04
C ALA A 46 -0.72 -1.47 -8.15
N ALA A 47 -0.28 -1.66 -9.40
CA ALA A 47 -0.86 -1.01 -10.56
C ALA A 47 -2.24 -1.56 -10.95
N ALA A 48 -2.55 -2.80 -10.56
CA ALA A 48 -3.85 -3.42 -10.77
C ALA A 48 -4.95 -2.88 -9.83
N ILE A 49 -4.55 -2.25 -8.71
CA ILE A 49 -5.51 -1.74 -7.71
C ILE A 49 -6.12 -0.43 -8.20
N ASP A 50 -7.45 -0.41 -8.28
CA ASP A 50 -8.24 0.80 -8.51
C ASP A 50 -9.07 1.14 -7.25
N PRO A 51 -8.65 2.14 -6.45
CA PRO A 51 -9.37 2.52 -5.24
C PRO A 51 -10.69 3.26 -5.49
N SER A 52 -11.04 3.56 -6.75
CA SER A 52 -12.37 4.05 -7.08
C SER A 52 -13.44 2.96 -7.08
N GLN A 53 -13.03 1.69 -7.09
CA GLN A 53 -13.93 0.55 -6.98
C GLN A 53 -14.11 0.13 -5.52
N PRO A 54 -15.32 -0.34 -5.12
CA PRO A 54 -15.61 -0.71 -3.74
C PRO A 54 -14.91 -2.00 -3.31
N LYS A 55 -14.47 -2.83 -4.26
CA LYS A 55 -13.82 -4.11 -4.01
C LYS A 55 -12.63 -4.25 -4.95
N PHE A 56 -11.59 -4.86 -4.43
CA PHE A 56 -10.44 -5.31 -5.18
C PHE A 56 -10.32 -6.81 -4.98
N ASP A 57 -10.13 -7.55 -6.08
CA ASP A 57 -9.92 -8.98 -6.04
C ASP A 57 -8.51 -9.28 -6.54
N LEU A 58 -7.66 -9.71 -5.61
CA LEU A 58 -6.27 -10.06 -5.88
C LEU A 58 -6.14 -11.25 -6.84
N GLN A 59 -7.09 -12.19 -6.80
CA GLN A 59 -7.04 -13.39 -7.63
C GLN A 59 -7.28 -13.05 -9.11
N SER A 60 -8.10 -12.03 -9.38
CA SER A 60 -8.28 -11.48 -10.73
C SER A 60 -7.26 -10.39 -11.09
N ALA A 61 -6.54 -9.82 -10.12
CA ALA A 61 -5.47 -8.84 -10.36
C ALA A 61 -4.22 -9.43 -11.04
N GLY A 62 -4.05 -10.76 -11.02
CA GLY A 62 -2.98 -11.48 -11.73
C GLY A 62 -3.01 -11.37 -13.26
N LEU A 63 -3.93 -10.59 -13.83
CA LEU A 63 -4.06 -10.37 -15.27
C LEU A 63 -2.98 -9.47 -15.88
N ILE A 64 -2.26 -8.67 -15.08
CA ILE A 64 -1.19 -7.78 -15.57
C ILE A 64 0.16 -8.40 -15.28
N SER A 65 0.84 -8.90 -16.31
CA SER A 65 2.17 -9.48 -16.15
C SER A 65 3.24 -8.40 -15.89
N LYS A 66 4.35 -8.81 -15.28
CA LYS A 66 5.53 -7.97 -15.02
C LYS A 66 6.09 -7.34 -16.31
N GLU A 67 6.03 -8.07 -17.41
CA GLU A 67 6.49 -7.61 -18.72
C GLU A 67 5.49 -6.60 -19.31
N GLN A 68 4.19 -6.86 -19.13
CA GLN A 68 3.15 -5.94 -19.60
C GLN A 68 3.26 -4.58 -18.92
N ILE A 69 3.50 -4.50 -17.61
CA ILE A 69 3.58 -3.20 -16.93
C ILE A 69 4.76 -2.35 -17.42
N VAL A 70 5.91 -2.97 -17.68
CA VAL A 70 7.09 -2.29 -18.24
C VAL A 70 6.80 -1.85 -19.67
N ASN A 71 6.19 -2.72 -20.50
CA ASN A 71 5.88 -2.42 -21.89
C ASN A 71 4.87 -1.27 -22.02
N ILE A 72 3.82 -1.27 -21.20
CA ILE A 72 2.77 -0.25 -21.23
C ILE A 72 3.30 1.10 -20.72
N CYS A 73 4.14 1.10 -19.68
CA CYS A 73 4.74 2.35 -19.18
C CYS A 73 5.89 2.84 -20.07
N GLY A 74 6.53 1.95 -20.82
CA GLY A 74 7.56 2.25 -21.81
C GLY A 74 8.68 3.13 -21.26
N VAL A 75 8.94 4.25 -21.95
CA VAL A 75 10.03 5.18 -21.63
C VAL A 75 9.83 5.98 -20.33
N LEU A 76 8.65 5.88 -19.68
CA LEU A 76 8.39 6.57 -18.42
C LEU A 76 9.02 5.86 -17.21
N VAL A 77 9.43 4.60 -17.38
CA VAL A 77 9.99 3.78 -16.31
C VAL A 77 11.38 3.25 -16.68
N SER A 78 12.17 2.95 -15.66
CA SER A 78 13.45 2.26 -15.80
C SER A 78 13.44 1.00 -14.94
N VAL A 79 14.07 -0.05 -15.46
CA VAL A 79 14.19 -1.34 -14.79
C VAL A 79 15.67 -1.59 -14.49
N THR A 80 15.96 -1.92 -13.23
CA THR A 80 17.33 -2.22 -12.78
C THR A 80 17.34 -3.51 -11.99
N VAL A 81 18.48 -4.20 -11.98
CA VAL A 81 18.65 -5.43 -11.19
C VAL A 81 19.70 -5.18 -10.12
N GLY A 82 19.33 -5.40 -8.86
CA GLY A 82 20.20 -5.21 -7.70
C GLY A 82 20.34 -6.48 -6.87
N LYS A 83 21.50 -6.69 -6.25
CA LYS A 83 21.67 -7.74 -5.24
C LYS A 83 20.99 -7.32 -3.95
N GLY A 84 20.27 -8.24 -3.29
CA GLY A 84 19.49 -7.90 -2.10
C GLY A 84 20.34 -7.33 -0.96
N GLY A 85 21.58 -7.82 -0.80
CA GLY A 85 22.52 -7.26 0.18
C GLY A 85 22.91 -5.78 -0.05
N GLN A 86 22.70 -5.23 -1.25
CA GLN A 86 22.94 -3.81 -1.57
C GLN A 86 21.70 -2.94 -1.36
N LEU A 87 20.52 -3.56 -1.29
CA LEU A 87 19.23 -2.88 -1.19
C LEU A 87 18.84 -2.79 0.29
N ARG A 88 19.34 -1.78 1.00
CA ARG A 88 19.20 -1.66 2.47
C ARG A 88 17.77 -1.84 2.98
N TRP A 89 16.78 -1.31 2.27
CA TRP A 89 15.37 -1.39 2.64
C TRP A 89 14.80 -2.82 2.60
N LEU A 90 15.42 -3.76 1.86
CA LEU A 90 15.02 -5.17 1.89
C LEU A 90 15.33 -5.85 3.23
N GLY A 91 16.21 -5.25 4.06
CA GLY A 91 16.51 -5.76 5.40
C GLY A 91 15.30 -5.80 6.34
N ASP A 92 14.25 -5.04 6.02
CA ASP A 92 13.01 -5.01 6.81
C ASP A 92 12.03 -6.11 6.40
N LYS A 93 12.11 -6.63 5.15
CA LYS A 93 11.22 -7.70 4.66
C LYS A 93 11.22 -8.97 5.51
N PRO A 94 12.37 -9.50 5.98
CA PRO A 94 12.41 -10.66 6.88
C PRO A 94 11.50 -10.57 8.11
N GLN A 95 11.26 -9.36 8.62
CA GLN A 95 10.43 -9.14 9.80
C GLN A 95 8.96 -9.47 9.53
N VAL A 96 8.49 -9.23 8.31
CA VAL A 96 7.12 -9.50 7.87
C VAL A 96 7.02 -10.89 7.24
N GLU A 97 7.92 -11.19 6.30
CA GLU A 97 7.87 -12.40 5.48
C GLU A 97 8.35 -13.65 6.23
N LYS A 98 8.96 -13.48 7.41
CA LYS A 98 9.51 -14.56 8.24
C LYS A 98 10.52 -15.45 7.51
N ARG A 99 11.18 -14.89 6.49
CA ARG A 99 12.25 -15.53 5.72
C ARG A 99 13.62 -15.21 6.34
N SER A 100 14.59 -16.09 6.12
CA SER A 100 15.98 -15.84 6.54
C SER A 100 16.53 -14.58 5.84
N LEU A 101 17.37 -13.80 6.53
CA LEU A 101 18.12 -12.70 5.90
C LEU A 101 18.91 -13.16 4.67
N SER A 102 19.48 -14.37 4.70
CA SER A 102 20.21 -14.96 3.58
C SER A 102 19.34 -15.18 2.33
N TYR A 103 18.03 -15.40 2.49
CA TYR A 103 17.11 -15.53 1.37
C TYR A 103 17.13 -14.27 0.49
N TYR A 104 17.20 -13.09 1.10
CA TYR A 104 17.28 -11.82 0.37
C TYR A 104 18.71 -11.47 -0.01
N PHE A 105 19.67 -11.67 0.88
CA PHE A 105 21.03 -11.18 0.69
C PHE A 105 21.67 -11.70 -0.62
N ASP A 106 21.51 -12.99 -0.91
CA ASP A 106 22.17 -13.66 -2.04
C ASP A 106 21.40 -13.53 -3.37
N ARG A 107 20.11 -13.20 -3.30
CA ARG A 107 19.22 -13.09 -4.46
C ARG A 107 19.37 -11.75 -5.18
N SER A 108 19.08 -11.79 -6.47
CA SER A 108 18.93 -10.59 -7.29
C SER A 108 17.44 -10.23 -7.38
N PHE A 109 17.15 -8.94 -7.30
CA PHE A 109 15.80 -8.40 -7.38
C PHE A 109 15.72 -7.38 -8.51
N THR A 110 14.57 -7.37 -9.19
CA THR A 110 14.28 -6.41 -10.25
C THR A 110 13.52 -5.23 -9.66
N LEU A 111 14.12 -4.05 -9.72
CA LEU A 111 13.52 -2.80 -9.26
C LEU A 111 12.98 -2.02 -10.44
N VAL A 112 11.88 -1.30 -10.18
CA VAL A 112 11.32 -0.34 -11.13
C VAL A 112 11.31 1.03 -10.50
N SER A 113 11.74 2.02 -11.28
CA SER A 113 11.65 3.44 -10.92
C SER A 113 11.06 4.23 -12.08
N LEU A 114 10.71 5.49 -11.85
CA LEU A 114 10.57 6.43 -12.95
C LEU A 114 11.90 6.51 -13.72
N SER A 115 11.82 6.67 -15.04
CA SER A 115 13.02 6.79 -15.89
C SER A 115 13.78 8.09 -15.63
N HIS A 116 13.07 9.12 -15.18
CA HIS A 116 13.64 10.41 -14.82
C HIS A 116 12.78 11.13 -13.78
N PHE A 117 13.39 11.95 -12.93
CA PHE A 117 12.66 12.70 -11.88
C PHE A 117 11.61 13.65 -12.47
N SER A 118 11.84 14.16 -13.68
CA SER A 118 10.92 15.06 -14.39
C SER A 118 9.57 14.41 -14.72
N VAL A 119 9.47 13.08 -14.73
CA VAL A 119 8.15 12.40 -14.89
C VAL A 119 7.26 12.72 -13.69
N LYS A 120 7.82 12.73 -12.47
CA LYS A 120 7.09 13.13 -11.26
C LYS A 120 6.71 14.61 -11.30
N GLU A 121 7.65 15.48 -11.70
CA GLU A 121 7.36 16.90 -11.86
C GLU A 121 6.23 17.14 -12.85
N TYR A 122 6.25 16.40 -13.96
CA TYR A 122 5.23 16.48 -14.99
C TYR A 122 3.84 16.07 -14.49
N ILE A 123 3.70 14.90 -13.84
CA ILE A 123 2.39 14.44 -13.32
C ILE A 123 1.84 15.31 -12.18
N THR A 124 2.68 16.14 -11.54
CA THR A 124 2.30 17.10 -10.49
C THR A 124 2.18 18.54 -10.99
N SER A 125 2.54 18.79 -12.25
CA SER A 125 2.59 20.12 -12.84
C SER A 125 1.20 20.69 -13.11
N LYS A 126 1.10 22.03 -13.14
CA LYS A 126 -0.12 22.71 -13.57
C LYS A 126 -0.45 22.47 -15.05
N HIS A 127 0.55 22.13 -15.87
CA HIS A 127 0.40 21.86 -17.31
C HIS A 127 -0.68 20.82 -17.58
N LEU A 128 -0.64 19.69 -16.87
CA LEU A 128 -1.66 18.64 -17.03
C LEU A 128 -3.06 19.05 -16.54
N ARG A 129 -3.22 20.16 -15.81
CA ARG A 129 -4.54 20.66 -15.40
C ARG A 129 -5.30 21.32 -16.55
N GLU A 130 -4.57 21.82 -17.55
CA GLU A 130 -5.11 22.63 -18.64
C GLU A 130 -5.32 21.81 -19.92
N VAL A 131 -4.61 20.69 -20.06
CA VAL A 131 -4.67 19.79 -21.23
C VAL A 131 -5.73 18.69 -21.03
N SER A 132 -6.13 18.00 -22.10
CA SER A 132 -7.00 16.80 -22.10
C SER A 132 -6.48 15.62 -21.24
N MET A 133 -5.26 15.72 -20.69
CA MET A 133 -4.56 14.66 -19.95
C MET A 133 -4.66 14.80 -18.42
N ARG A 134 -5.62 15.59 -17.91
CA ARG A 134 -5.95 15.74 -16.47
C ARG A 134 -6.10 14.43 -15.71
N PHE A 135 -6.45 13.35 -16.41
CA PHE A 135 -6.56 12.02 -15.85
C PHE A 135 -5.27 11.55 -15.15
N PHE A 136 -4.10 11.92 -15.66
CA PHE A 136 -2.79 11.56 -15.09
C PHE A 136 -2.27 12.58 -14.06
N HIS A 137 -2.90 13.75 -13.96
CA HIS A 137 -2.49 14.78 -13.01
C HIS A 137 -2.79 14.33 -11.57
N THR A 138 -1.88 14.66 -10.66
CA THR A 138 -2.04 14.41 -9.23
C THR A 138 -1.40 15.49 -8.37
N SER A 139 -1.71 15.47 -7.08
CA SER A 139 -0.98 16.23 -6.07
C SER A 139 -0.40 15.27 -5.04
N GLU A 140 0.56 15.72 -4.23
CA GLU A 140 1.11 14.88 -3.17
C GLU A 140 0.03 14.36 -2.22
N ARG A 141 -0.94 15.21 -1.87
CA ARG A 141 -2.10 14.83 -1.05
C ARG A 141 -2.96 13.76 -1.73
N LEU A 142 -3.33 13.96 -2.99
CA LEU A 142 -4.18 13.02 -3.73
C LEU A 142 -3.48 11.69 -4.01
N ALA A 143 -2.19 11.73 -4.32
CA ALA A 143 -1.40 10.52 -4.54
C ALA A 143 -1.26 9.71 -3.24
N HIS A 144 -0.98 10.35 -2.11
CA HIS A 144 -0.95 9.64 -0.83
C HIS A 144 -2.32 9.13 -0.40
N SER A 145 -3.40 9.84 -0.71
CA SER A 145 -4.77 9.32 -0.52
C SER A 145 -5.02 8.08 -1.38
N TYR A 146 -4.61 8.11 -2.65
CA TYR A 146 -4.71 6.96 -3.55
C TYR A 146 -3.95 5.76 -3.01
N LEU A 147 -2.67 5.93 -2.66
CA LEU A 147 -1.82 4.85 -2.13
C LEU A 147 -2.39 4.30 -0.80
N ALA A 148 -2.88 5.16 0.10
CA ALA A 148 -3.48 4.71 1.36
C ALA A 148 -4.71 3.81 1.12
N GLN A 149 -5.61 4.23 0.22
CA GLN A 149 -6.78 3.44 -0.16
C GLN A 149 -6.39 2.13 -0.83
N SER A 150 -5.44 2.16 -1.76
CA SER A 150 -4.94 0.96 -2.42
C SER A 150 -4.32 -0.02 -1.42
N CYS A 151 -3.55 0.46 -0.45
CA CYS A 151 -3.01 -0.38 0.61
C CYS A 151 -4.10 -1.06 1.45
N LEU A 152 -5.12 -0.30 1.87
CA LEU A 152 -6.21 -0.83 2.68
C LEU A 152 -7.05 -1.85 1.90
N LEU A 153 -7.37 -1.55 0.63
CA LEU A 153 -8.07 -2.49 -0.25
C LEU A 153 -7.27 -3.77 -0.46
N TYR A 154 -5.96 -3.65 -0.66
CA TYR A 154 -5.08 -4.82 -0.77
C TYR A 154 -5.20 -5.68 0.49
N LEU A 155 -4.99 -5.09 1.68
CA LEU A 155 -5.08 -5.80 2.96
C LEU A 155 -6.45 -6.46 3.20
N LEU A 156 -7.53 -5.81 2.78
CA LEU A 156 -8.90 -6.34 2.84
C LEU A 156 -9.16 -7.49 1.86
N SER A 157 -8.38 -7.60 0.79
CA SER A 157 -8.57 -8.62 -0.26
C SER A 157 -7.69 -9.87 -0.11
N VAL A 158 -6.71 -9.83 0.78
CA VAL A 158 -5.80 -10.96 1.05
C VAL A 158 -6.60 -12.19 1.44
N ASN A 159 -6.25 -13.35 0.88
CA ASN A 159 -6.92 -14.62 1.14
C ASN A 159 -8.44 -14.55 0.89
N GLY A 160 -8.86 -13.83 -0.16
CA GLY A 160 -10.28 -13.64 -0.51
C GLY A 160 -11.05 -12.77 0.48
N GLY A 161 -10.36 -12.04 1.35
CA GLY A 161 -10.94 -11.30 2.46
C GLY A 161 -11.18 -12.12 3.72
N GLU A 162 -10.73 -13.38 3.75
CA GLU A 162 -10.83 -14.25 4.91
C GLU A 162 -9.53 -14.26 5.73
N VAL A 163 -9.61 -14.63 7.01
CA VAL A 163 -8.42 -14.81 7.86
C VAL A 163 -7.51 -15.90 7.28
N ALA A 164 -6.26 -15.54 7.00
CA ALA A 164 -5.26 -16.45 6.46
C ALA A 164 -4.49 -17.14 7.59
N PHE A 165 -4.39 -18.48 7.54
CA PHE A 165 -3.52 -19.24 8.44
C PHE A 165 -2.04 -18.97 8.16
N GLU A 166 -1.69 -18.77 6.89
CA GLU A 166 -0.36 -18.40 6.43
C GLU A 166 -0.50 -17.51 5.19
N ILE A 167 0.41 -16.54 5.05
CA ILE A 167 0.45 -15.64 3.90
C ILE A 167 1.61 -16.09 3.01
N SER A 168 1.30 -16.48 1.78
CA SER A 168 2.30 -16.80 0.77
C SER A 168 2.88 -15.51 0.19
N PHE A 169 4.10 -15.16 0.61
CA PHE A 169 4.82 -13.99 0.07
C PHE A 169 5.34 -14.17 -1.36
N ASP A 170 5.16 -15.37 -1.93
CA ASP A 170 5.34 -15.64 -3.37
C ASP A 170 4.05 -15.39 -4.19
N GLU A 171 2.90 -15.24 -3.52
CA GLU A 171 1.61 -14.89 -4.15
C GLU A 171 1.21 -13.43 -3.89
N TYR A 172 1.59 -12.89 -2.73
CA TYR A 172 1.21 -11.57 -2.26
C TYR A 172 2.44 -10.65 -2.14
N HIS A 173 3.02 -10.24 -3.27
CA HIS A 173 4.32 -9.57 -3.31
C HIS A 173 4.30 -8.18 -2.67
N LEU A 174 3.19 -7.44 -2.79
CA LEU A 174 3.01 -6.09 -2.25
C LEU A 174 2.63 -6.09 -0.76
N PHE A 175 2.27 -7.25 -0.19
CA PHE A 175 1.75 -7.37 1.19
C PHE A 175 2.66 -6.69 2.24
N THR A 176 3.97 -6.91 2.13
CA THR A 176 4.95 -6.34 3.05
C THR A 176 4.94 -4.81 3.00
N TYR A 177 4.88 -4.23 1.80
CA TYR A 177 4.81 -2.78 1.64
C TYR A 177 3.56 -2.20 2.29
N VAL A 178 2.39 -2.76 1.95
CA VAL A 178 1.11 -2.19 2.39
C VAL A 178 0.98 -2.28 3.90
N SER A 179 1.42 -3.38 4.51
CA SER A 179 1.40 -3.60 5.95
C SER A 179 2.21 -2.56 6.72
N GLN A 180 3.33 -2.13 6.15
CA GLN A 180 4.27 -1.20 6.78
C GLN A 180 3.92 0.27 6.54
N HIS A 181 3.38 0.62 5.38
CA HIS A 181 3.34 2.02 4.91
C HIS A 181 1.94 2.62 4.74
N TRP A 182 0.85 1.85 4.86
CA TRP A 182 -0.51 2.38 4.67
C TRP A 182 -0.84 3.57 5.59
N MET A 183 -0.44 3.51 6.86
CA MET A 183 -0.68 4.58 7.84
C MET A 183 0.07 5.87 7.48
N GLN A 184 1.31 5.74 7.00
CA GLN A 184 2.13 6.88 6.59
C GLN A 184 1.50 7.58 5.39
N HIS A 185 0.98 6.83 4.43
CA HIS A 185 0.22 7.39 3.31
C HIS A 185 -1.08 8.05 3.80
N TRP A 186 -1.81 7.44 4.72
CA TRP A 186 -3.02 8.02 5.31
C TRP A 186 -2.77 9.38 5.97
N GLN A 187 -1.73 9.46 6.80
CA GLN A 187 -1.36 10.70 7.48
C GLN A 187 -0.94 11.79 6.50
N ARG A 188 -0.15 11.46 5.47
CA ARG A 188 0.27 12.43 4.43
C ARG A 188 -0.87 12.87 3.51
N ALA A 189 -1.89 12.03 3.34
CA ALA A 189 -3.12 12.41 2.65
C ALA A 189 -3.92 13.47 3.42
N GLY A 190 -3.67 13.65 4.73
CA GLY A 190 -4.35 14.65 5.54
C GLY A 190 -5.84 14.38 5.69
N HIS A 191 -6.25 13.11 5.74
CA HIS A 191 -7.66 12.71 5.80
C HIS A 191 -8.38 13.10 7.11
N GLY A 192 -7.69 13.63 8.12
CA GLY A 192 -8.25 13.93 9.44
C GLY A 192 -9.49 14.84 9.44
N ASP A 193 -9.62 15.73 8.45
CA ASP A 193 -10.69 16.73 8.40
C ASP A 193 -11.78 16.45 7.35
N ASP A 194 -11.54 15.57 6.37
CA ASP A 194 -12.46 15.32 5.25
C ASP A 194 -13.36 14.10 5.51
N THR A 195 -14.45 14.32 6.27
CA THR A 195 -15.41 13.28 6.67
C THR A 195 -16.17 12.63 5.51
N GLY A 196 -16.26 13.28 4.35
CA GLY A 196 -16.99 12.78 3.19
C GLY A 196 -16.14 11.96 2.22
N HIS A 197 -14.84 11.84 2.45
CA HIS A 197 -13.93 11.21 1.49
C HIS A 197 -14.16 9.69 1.39
N PRO A 198 -14.24 9.09 0.18
CA PRO A 198 -14.44 7.64 0.00
C PRO A 198 -13.44 6.76 0.74
N ALA A 199 -12.19 7.24 0.90
CA ALA A 199 -11.15 6.59 1.68
C ALA A 199 -11.58 6.22 3.11
N ARG A 200 -12.47 7.01 3.72
CA ARG A 200 -12.96 6.76 5.08
C ARG A 200 -13.89 5.56 5.17
N THR A 201 -14.65 5.28 4.12
CA THR A 201 -15.46 4.07 4.05
C THR A 201 -14.57 2.83 4.06
N ILE A 202 -13.47 2.86 3.30
CA ILE A 202 -12.49 1.76 3.26
C ILE A 202 -11.80 1.62 4.62
N LEU A 203 -11.35 2.72 5.23
CA LEU A 203 -10.72 2.69 6.55
C LEU A 203 -11.69 2.20 7.64
N GLY A 204 -12.94 2.65 7.61
CA GLY A 204 -13.98 2.23 8.56
C GLY A 204 -14.30 0.75 8.41
N GLY A 205 -14.32 0.21 7.18
CA GLY A 205 -14.44 -1.23 6.95
C GLY A 205 -13.25 -2.03 7.45
N PHE A 206 -12.03 -1.49 7.32
CA PHE A 206 -10.81 -2.14 7.82
C PHE A 206 -10.70 -2.09 9.36
N LEU A 207 -10.87 -0.91 9.96
CA LEU A 207 -10.80 -0.66 11.41
C LEU A 207 -12.19 -0.70 12.06
N THR A 208 -12.91 -1.81 11.89
CA THR A 208 -14.26 -1.99 12.46
C THR A 208 -14.27 -2.91 13.67
N MET A 209 -15.26 -2.71 14.56
CA MET A 209 -15.57 -3.64 15.66
C MET A 209 -16.25 -4.93 15.17
N ASN A 210 -16.73 -4.98 13.92
CA ASN A 210 -17.42 -6.14 13.38
C ASN A 210 -16.42 -7.26 13.00
N PRO A 211 -16.43 -8.42 13.68
CA PRO A 211 -15.49 -9.51 13.40
C PRO A 211 -15.53 -9.96 11.94
N ASP A 212 -16.72 -10.05 11.34
CA ASP A 212 -16.94 -10.53 9.97
C ASP A 212 -16.37 -9.59 8.90
N GLN A 213 -16.17 -8.31 9.26
CA GLN A 213 -15.61 -7.28 8.37
C GLN A 213 -14.14 -6.95 8.69
N SER A 214 -13.62 -7.40 9.84
CA SER A 214 -12.27 -7.10 10.34
C SER A 214 -11.21 -8.15 9.98
N GLN A 215 -11.52 -9.08 9.08
CA GLN A 215 -10.62 -10.20 8.73
C GLN A 215 -9.30 -9.71 8.13
N GLY A 216 -9.32 -8.70 7.27
CA GLY A 216 -8.12 -8.04 6.76
C GLY A 216 -7.28 -7.37 7.86
N TYR A 217 -7.94 -6.81 8.89
CA TYR A 217 -7.27 -6.25 10.06
C TYR A 217 -6.60 -7.33 10.92
N ALA A 218 -7.24 -8.49 11.08
CA ALA A 218 -6.63 -9.64 11.73
C ALA A 218 -5.40 -10.15 10.95
N ASN A 219 -5.49 -10.27 9.63
CA ASN A 219 -4.35 -10.63 8.76
C ASN A 219 -3.17 -9.66 8.90
N TRP A 220 -3.45 -8.36 8.95
CA TRP A 220 -2.44 -7.34 9.18
C TRP A 220 -1.77 -7.47 10.56
N LEU A 221 -2.54 -7.63 11.66
CA LEU A 221 -1.98 -7.83 13.00
C LEU A 221 -1.19 -9.15 13.17
N ASN A 222 -1.61 -10.21 12.47
CA ASN A 222 -0.94 -11.51 12.49
C ASN A 222 0.46 -11.50 11.84
N THR A 223 0.74 -10.50 11.00
CA THR A 223 1.95 -10.46 10.16
C THR A 223 2.90 -9.33 10.51
N TRP A 224 2.37 -8.15 10.84
CA TRP A 224 3.19 -6.98 11.14
C TRP A 224 2.87 -6.45 12.53
N ASN A 225 3.92 -6.15 13.30
CA ASN A 225 3.82 -5.37 14.53
C ASN A 225 4.07 -3.90 14.21
N PRO A 226 3.03 -3.04 14.17
CA PRO A 226 3.22 -1.63 13.80
C PRO A 226 3.96 -0.84 14.88
N ARG A 227 4.09 -1.37 16.10
CA ARG A 227 4.92 -0.78 17.16
C ARG A 227 6.42 -0.95 16.93
N ALA A 228 6.84 -1.81 15.99
CA ALA A 228 8.24 -1.90 15.57
C ALA A 228 8.75 -0.54 15.04
N LEU A 229 7.85 0.28 14.47
CA LEU A 229 8.17 1.64 13.99
C LEU A 229 8.52 2.63 15.13
N TRP A 230 8.23 2.29 16.40
CA TRP A 230 8.36 3.18 17.56
C TRP A 230 9.49 2.73 18.51
N GLY A 231 10.43 1.92 18.02
CA GLY A 231 11.68 1.58 18.73
C GLY A 231 11.55 0.69 19.96
N LEU A 232 10.34 0.27 20.35
CA LEU A 232 10.09 -0.46 21.60
C LEU A 232 10.27 -1.99 21.51
N SER A 233 10.58 -2.55 20.32
CA SER A 233 10.77 -4.01 20.19
C SER A 233 11.52 -4.42 18.92
N ILE A 234 12.79 -4.03 18.79
CA ILE A 234 13.69 -4.69 17.80
C ILE A 234 14.27 -6.01 18.35
N TYR A 235 14.00 -6.37 19.61
CA TYR A 235 14.57 -7.56 20.27
C TYR A 235 13.56 -8.54 20.88
N LEU A 236 12.26 -8.20 20.97
CA LEU A 236 11.26 -9.15 21.46
C LEU A 236 10.57 -9.81 20.27
N THR A 237 10.70 -11.13 20.20
CA THR A 237 10.14 -12.01 19.18
C THR A 237 8.62 -11.85 19.10
N TRP A 238 8.12 -11.13 18.09
CA TRP A 238 6.71 -11.18 17.73
C TRP A 238 6.35 -12.63 17.37
N PRO A 239 5.19 -13.15 17.77
CA PRO A 239 4.95 -14.59 17.71
C PRO A 239 5.04 -15.14 16.28
N ARG A 240 5.84 -16.20 16.12
CA ARG A 240 6.24 -16.76 14.81
C ARG A 240 5.10 -17.39 13.99
N ARG A 241 3.90 -17.60 14.55
CA ARG A 241 2.77 -18.25 13.84
C ARG A 241 1.59 -17.30 13.67
N ALA A 242 1.06 -17.24 12.44
CA ALA A 242 -0.05 -16.38 12.02
C ALA A 242 -1.43 -16.76 12.60
N ASN A 243 -1.48 -17.68 13.57
CA ASN A 243 -2.71 -17.98 14.33
C ASN A 243 -2.89 -17.16 15.61
N LEU A 244 -1.97 -16.25 15.97
CA LEU A 244 -1.89 -15.72 17.34
C LEU A 244 -2.70 -14.45 17.63
N THR A 245 -3.30 -13.77 16.66
CA THR A 245 -4.18 -12.62 16.95
C THR A 245 -5.58 -12.80 16.35
N VAL A 246 -6.40 -13.55 17.08
CA VAL A 246 -7.74 -13.22 17.61
C VAL A 246 -8.22 -14.42 18.47
N ALA A 247 -7.84 -15.65 18.11
CA ALA A 247 -8.27 -16.87 18.82
C ALA A 247 -7.21 -17.50 19.76
N SER A 248 -5.90 -17.46 19.44
CA SER A 248 -4.92 -18.34 20.14
C SER A 248 -4.02 -17.69 21.19
N LEU A 249 -4.13 -16.38 21.49
CA LEU A 249 -3.36 -15.76 22.58
C LEU A 249 -4.08 -15.67 23.93
N GLY A 250 -5.39 -15.95 24.03
CA GLY A 250 -6.15 -15.66 25.26
C GLY A 250 -6.14 -14.18 25.69
N LYS A 251 -5.48 -13.30 24.90
CA LYS A 251 -5.39 -11.85 25.06
C LYS A 251 -6.26 -11.21 24.00
N LYS A 252 -7.08 -10.22 24.39
CA LYS A 252 -7.91 -9.44 23.45
C LYS A 252 -6.98 -8.78 22.41
N PRO A 253 -7.22 -8.93 21.09
CA PRO A 253 -6.46 -8.21 20.08
C PRO A 253 -6.60 -6.70 20.31
N TRP A 254 -5.61 -5.93 19.87
CA TRP A 254 -5.67 -4.47 19.92
C TRP A 254 -6.96 -3.99 19.27
N GLN A 255 -7.70 -3.14 19.97
CA GLN A 255 -8.95 -2.62 19.44
C GLN A 255 -8.65 -1.60 18.33
N PRO A 256 -9.40 -1.61 17.21
CA PRO A 256 -9.36 -0.55 16.19
C PRO A 256 -9.34 0.89 16.73
N LEU A 257 -9.96 1.13 17.90
CA LEU A 257 -9.93 2.42 18.58
C LEU A 257 -8.49 2.91 18.88
N TYR A 258 -7.58 2.00 19.26
CA TYR A 258 -6.18 2.32 19.48
C TYR A 258 -5.53 2.88 18.21
N TRP A 259 -5.74 2.24 17.06
CA TRP A 259 -5.16 2.68 15.80
C TRP A 259 -5.80 3.97 15.29
N ALA A 260 -7.11 4.14 15.47
CA ALA A 260 -7.78 5.41 15.18
C ALA A 260 -7.14 6.57 15.97
N ALA A 261 -6.81 6.35 17.24
CA ALA A 261 -6.10 7.33 18.07
C ALA A 261 -4.66 7.56 17.60
N VAL A 262 -3.90 6.52 17.24
CA VAL A 262 -2.53 6.62 16.68
C VAL A 262 -2.53 7.42 15.37
N LEU A 263 -3.55 7.26 14.54
CA LEU A 263 -3.71 8.02 13.30
C LEU A 263 -4.08 9.50 13.54
N GLY A 264 -4.53 9.85 14.76
CA GLY A 264 -5.10 11.16 15.05
C GLY A 264 -6.45 11.41 14.35
N ASP A 265 -7.16 10.35 13.95
CA ASP A 265 -8.42 10.44 13.21
C ASP A 265 -9.60 10.59 14.18
N LEU A 266 -9.84 11.82 14.64
CA LEU A 266 -10.90 12.14 15.61
C LEU A 266 -12.29 11.65 15.16
N PRO A 267 -12.69 11.81 13.89
CA PRO A 267 -13.97 11.28 13.45
C PRO A 267 -14.07 9.75 13.53
N LEU A 268 -13.01 9.01 13.18
CA LEU A 268 -13.00 7.55 13.31
C LEU A 268 -13.05 7.14 14.80
N VAL A 269 -12.30 7.82 15.66
CA VAL A 269 -12.36 7.62 17.12
C VAL A 269 -13.78 7.81 17.63
N ARG A 270 -14.45 8.91 17.25
CA ARG A 270 -15.85 9.18 17.63
C ARG A 270 -16.78 8.06 17.16
N SER A 271 -16.70 7.68 15.88
CA SER A 271 -17.51 6.62 15.28
C SER A 271 -17.35 5.28 16.00
N LEU A 272 -16.12 4.92 16.37
CA LEU A 272 -15.83 3.69 17.10
C LEU A 272 -16.37 3.72 18.53
N VAL A 273 -16.24 4.84 19.24
CA VAL A 273 -16.79 5.02 20.59
C VAL A 273 -18.31 4.98 20.57
N GLU A 274 -18.95 5.66 19.61
CA GLU A 274 -20.41 5.60 19.40
C GLU A 274 -20.89 4.19 19.07
N SER A 275 -20.05 3.38 18.42
CA SER A 275 -20.28 1.96 18.14
C SER A 275 -19.98 1.02 19.33
N GLY A 276 -19.63 1.57 20.50
CA GLY A 276 -19.41 0.80 21.73
C GLY A 276 -17.98 0.30 21.96
N ALA A 277 -16.97 0.87 21.28
CA ALA A 277 -15.58 0.55 21.56
C ALA A 277 -15.22 0.92 23.01
N ASP A 278 -14.46 0.06 23.67
CA ASP A 278 -14.07 0.23 25.07
C ASP A 278 -12.93 1.25 25.19
N ILE A 279 -13.26 2.45 25.69
CA ILE A 279 -12.30 3.54 25.88
C ILE A 279 -11.23 3.23 26.95
N HIS A 280 -11.47 2.23 27.79
CA HIS A 280 -10.54 1.76 28.80
C HIS A 280 -9.78 0.51 28.36
N ALA A 281 -9.96 0.07 27.11
CA ALA A 281 -9.23 -1.06 26.57
C ALA A 281 -7.73 -0.81 26.66
N HIS A 282 -7.07 -1.58 27.52
CA HIS A 282 -5.63 -1.57 27.61
C HIS A 282 -5.03 -2.40 26.48
N ALA A 283 -3.85 -1.97 26.05
CA ALA A 283 -2.89 -2.80 25.35
C ALA A 283 -2.84 -4.21 25.97
N PRO A 284 -3.01 -5.31 25.21
CA PRO A 284 -2.66 -6.63 25.73
C PRO A 284 -1.22 -6.59 26.25
N ASP A 285 -1.03 -7.01 27.51
CA ASP A 285 0.09 -6.63 28.38
C ASP A 285 1.44 -6.53 27.65
N THR A 286 2.12 -5.40 27.89
CA THR A 286 3.55 -5.15 27.64
C THR A 286 4.44 -6.19 28.29
#